data_AF-A0A5J4QLY3-F1
#
_entry.id   AF-A0A5J4QLY3-F1
#
_cell.length_a   1.000
_cell.length_b   1.000
_cell.length_c   1.000
_cell.angle_alpha   90.00
_cell.angle_beta   90.00
_cell.angle_gamma   90.00
#
_symmetry.space_group_name_H-M   'P 1'
#
loop_
_entity.id
_entity.type
_entity.pdbx_description
1 polymer ?
#
loop_
_entity_poly.entity_id
_entity_poly.type
_entity_poly.pdbx_seq_one_letter_code
_entity_poly.pdbx_strand_id
1 'polypeptide(L)'
;MSKNFAFEKEGQLDFFNKFGIADDTAVIDSTDGIRKGCIFEFKLTINNLNKALFQSIKYLSKERIKGHNVPATIHSIGGFKR
;
A
#
# COMPACT_ATOMS: atom_id res chain seq x y z
N MET A 1 -1.02 1.71 -23.27
CA MET A 1 0.28 1.08 -22.92
C MET A 1 0.20 0.58 -21.50
N SER A 2 0.42 -0.72 -21.24
CA SER A 2 0.59 -1.19 -19.86
C SER A 2 1.91 -0.63 -19.34
N LYS A 3 1.88 0.10 -18.23
CA LYS A 3 3.10 0.48 -17.54
C LYS A 3 3.57 -0.74 -16.78
N ASN A 4 4.77 -1.19 -17.12
CA ASN A 4 5.38 -2.34 -16.48
C ASN A 4 6.38 -1.84 -15.46
N PHE A 5 6.21 -2.26 -14.21
CA PHE A 5 7.02 -1.80 -13.09
C PHE A 5 7.98 -2.89 -12.67
N ALA A 6 9.25 -2.53 -12.44
CA ALA A 6 10.25 -3.46 -11.97
C ALA A 6 10.15 -3.67 -10.45
N PHE A 7 9.66 -2.65 -9.73
CA PHE A 7 9.55 -2.62 -8.28
C PHE A 7 8.19 -2.10 -7.82
N GLU A 8 7.72 -2.57 -6.67
CA GLU A 8 6.43 -2.15 -6.06
C GLU A 8 6.39 -0.64 -5.81
N LYS A 9 7.52 -0.05 -5.40
CA LYS A 9 7.67 1.40 -5.16
C LYS A 9 7.39 2.23 -6.41
N GLU A 10 7.73 1.75 -7.60
CA GLU A 10 7.47 2.50 -8.84
C GLU A 10 5.97 2.53 -9.15
N GLY A 11 5.26 1.42 -8.94
CA GLY A 11 3.81 1.35 -9.09
C GLY A 11 3.07 2.18 -8.04
N GLN A 12 3.60 2.23 -6.81
CA GLN A 12 3.12 3.09 -5.74
C GLN A 12 3.23 4.57 -6.12
N LEU A 13 4.42 5.02 -6.56
CA LEU A 13 4.65 6.40 -6.99
C LEU A 13 3.77 6.77 -8.19
N ASP A 14 3.62 5.88 -9.17
CA ASP A 14 2.73 6.12 -10.33
C ASP A 14 1.27 6.25 -9.90
N PHE A 15 0.81 5.40 -8.98
CA PHE A 15 -0.54 5.49 -8.42
C PHE A 15 -0.74 6.82 -7.70
N PHE A 16 0.16 7.21 -6.79
CA PHE A 16 0.03 8.45 -6.05
C PHE A 16 0.09 9.68 -6.95
N ASN A 17 1.02 9.73 -7.90
CA ASN A 17 1.09 10.79 -8.90
C ASN A 17 -0.19 10.90 -9.73
N LYS A 18 -0.75 9.76 -10.17
CA LYS A 18 -2.00 9.73 -10.95
C LYS A 18 -3.19 10.31 -10.20
N PHE A 19 -3.24 10.17 -8.88
CA PHE A 19 -4.33 10.66 -8.04
C PHE A 19 -3.98 11.98 -7.31
N GLY A 20 -2.87 12.65 -7.65
CA GLY A 20 -2.46 13.91 -7.03
C GLY A 20 -2.20 13.78 -5.52
N ILE A 21 -1.70 12.61 -5.10
CA ILE A 21 -1.39 12.30 -3.70
C ILE A 21 0.08 12.67 -3.46
N ALA A 22 0.32 13.59 -2.52
CA ALA A 22 1.67 13.97 -2.13
C ALA A 22 2.43 12.78 -1.50
N ASP A 23 3.67 12.56 -1.97
CA ASP A 23 4.53 11.41 -1.66
C ASP A 23 4.98 11.39 -0.18
N ASP A 24 4.93 12.54 0.48
CA ASP A 24 5.25 12.75 1.89
C ASP A 24 4.35 11.96 2.87
N THR A 25 3.20 11.46 2.40
CA THR A 25 2.23 10.71 3.21
C THR A 25 2.31 9.19 3.05
N ALA A 26 3.18 8.69 2.18
CA ALA A 26 3.18 7.29 1.76
C ALA A 26 4.13 6.37 2.53
N VAL A 27 5.07 6.91 3.31
CA VAL A 27 6.14 6.14 3.95
C VAL A 27 6.16 6.37 5.46
N ILE A 28 5.04 6.10 6.12
CA ILE A 28 5.05 5.99 7.59
C ILE A 28 5.47 4.56 7.92
N ASP A 29 6.60 4.40 8.61
CA ASP A 29 7.03 3.14 9.21
C ASP A 29 7.16 1.93 8.26
N SER A 30 7.64 2.16 7.03
CA SER A 30 7.80 1.12 6.00
C SER A 30 6.49 0.40 5.64
N THR A 31 5.36 1.09 5.82
CA THR A 31 4.07 0.72 5.23
C THR A 31 3.97 1.33 3.84
N ASP A 32 3.31 0.66 2.89
CA ASP A 32 3.19 1.16 1.51
C ASP A 32 2.14 2.31 1.37
N GLY A 33 1.74 2.91 2.48
CA GLY A 33 0.91 4.11 2.54
C GLY A 33 -0.27 3.95 3.48
N ILE A 34 -0.22 4.58 4.65
CA ILE A 34 -1.40 4.86 5.47
C ILE A 34 -1.84 6.29 5.17
N ARG A 35 -3.05 6.47 4.67
CA ARG A 35 -3.59 7.81 4.37
C ARG A 35 -5.08 7.92 4.61
N LYS A 36 -5.50 8.98 5.29
CA LYS A 36 -6.91 9.30 5.58
C LYS A 36 -7.70 8.10 6.16
N GLY A 37 -7.06 7.28 6.99
CA GLY A 37 -7.70 6.11 7.59
C GLY A 37 -7.81 4.89 6.65
N CYS A 38 -7.09 4.89 5.53
CA CYS A 38 -6.92 3.74 4.65
C CYS A 38 -5.45 3.27 4.65
N ILE A 39 -5.23 1.96 4.67
CA ILE A 39 -3.92 1.37 4.35
C ILE A 39 -3.91 0.86 2.92
N PHE A 40 -2.84 1.14 2.19
CA PHE A 40 -2.59 0.65 0.84
C PHE A 40 -1.49 -0.41 0.89
N GLU A 41 -1.75 -1.57 0.29
CA GLU A 41 -0.77 -2.64 0.11
C GLU A 41 -0.53 -2.82 -1.38
N PHE A 42 0.68 -2.48 -1.83
CA PHE A 42 1.04 -2.55 -3.23
C PHE A 42 1.78 -3.85 -3.52
N LYS A 43 1.36 -4.54 -4.59
CA LYS A 43 2.03 -5.75 -5.08
C LYS A 43 2.12 -5.67 -6.59
N LEU A 44 3.26 -6.03 -7.20
CA LEU A 44 3.37 -6.10 -8.66
C LEU A 44 2.30 -7.04 -9.24
N THR A 45 2.09 -8.18 -8.58
CA THR A 45 1.01 -9.12 -8.87
C THR A 45 0.52 -9.77 -7.58
N ILE A 46 -0.81 -9.86 -7.41
CA ILE A 46 -1.43 -10.54 -6.27
C ILE A 46 -1.71 -12.00 -6.66
N ASN A 47 -0.72 -12.87 -6.46
CA ASN A 47 -0.88 -14.30 -6.71
C ASN A 47 -1.66 -15.02 -5.60
N ASN A 48 -1.67 -14.45 -4.38
CA ASN A 48 -2.39 -14.97 -3.24
C ASN A 48 -2.97 -13.81 -2.42
N LEU A 49 -4.29 -13.69 -2.43
CA LEU A 49 -5.02 -12.63 -1.75
C LEU A 49 -4.81 -12.66 -0.22
N ASN A 50 -4.88 -13.85 0.38
CA ASN A 50 -4.72 -14.01 1.83
C ASN A 50 -3.34 -13.55 2.30
N LYS A 51 -2.30 -13.80 1.51
CA LYS A 51 -0.94 -13.35 1.81
C LYS A 51 -0.84 -11.82 1.80
N ALA A 52 -1.44 -11.16 0.81
CA ALA A 52 -1.47 -9.70 0.73
C ALA A 52 -2.29 -9.10 1.89
N LEU A 53 -3.47 -9.65 2.17
CA LEU A 53 -4.31 -9.22 3.28
C LEU A 53 -3.62 -9.38 4.64
N PHE A 54 -2.93 -10.51 4.86
CA PHE A 54 -2.21 -10.76 6.10
C PHE A 54 -1.03 -9.80 6.30
N GLN A 55 -0.42 -9.33 5.20
CA GLN A 55 0.57 -8.26 5.25
C GLN A 55 -0.05 -6.95 5.76
N SER A 56 -1.19 -6.54 5.20
CA SER A 56 -1.92 -5.34 5.66
C SER A 56 -2.35 -5.44 7.13
N ILE A 57 -2.87 -6.60 7.57
CA ILE A 57 -3.28 -6.82 8.97
C ILE A 57 -2.09 -6.71 9.94
N LYS A 58 -0.90 -7.20 9.54
CA LYS A 58 0.33 -7.04 10.34
C LYS A 58 0.69 -5.57 10.54
N TYR A 59 0.53 -4.75 9.51
CA TYR A 59 0.77 -3.31 9.63
C TYR A 59 -0.25 -2.62 10.54
N LEU A 60 -1.55 -2.91 10.39
CA LEU A 60 -2.60 -2.38 11.28
C LEU A 60 -2.36 -2.77 12.74
N SER A 61 -1.91 -4.00 12.99
CA SER A 61 -1.55 -4.47 14.33
C SER A 61 -0.38 -3.69 14.93
N LYS A 62 0.63 -3.33 14.11
CA LYS A 62 1.76 -2.50 14.56
C LYS A 62 1.31 -1.09 14.94
N GLU A 63 0.44 -0.46 14.15
CA GLU A 63 -0.11 0.86 14.48
C GLU A 63 -0.85 0.84 15.81
N ARG A 64 -1.65 -0.20 16.06
CA ARG A 64 -2.32 -0.38 17.36
C ARG A 64 -1.34 -0.47 18.53
N ILE A 65 -0.28 -1.26 18.38
CA ILE A 65 0.72 -1.46 19.44
C ILE A 65 1.46 -0.14 19.74
N LYS A 66 1.69 0.70 18.72
CA LYS A 66 2.32 2.02 18.88
C LYS A 66 1.38 3.08 19.50
N GLY A 67 0.10 2.76 19.66
CA GLY A 67 -0.90 3.73 20.14
C GLY A 67 -1.41 4.69 19.06
N HIS A 68 -1.15 4.39 17.79
CA HIS A 68 -1.68 5.17 16.67
C HIS A 68 -3.12 4.72 16.33
N ASN A 69 -3.88 5.63 15.73
CA ASN A 69 -5.21 5.30 15.21
C ASN A 69 -5.08 4.26 14.09
N VAL A 70 -5.82 3.16 14.21
CA VAL A 70 -5.81 2.09 13.22
C VAL A 70 -6.74 2.47 12.05
N PRO A 71 -6.23 2.50 10.81
CA PRO A 71 -7.06 2.63 9.60
C PRO A 71 -8.23 1.64 9.59
N ALA A 72 -9.42 2.12 9.24
CA ALA A 72 -10.63 1.28 9.18
C ALA A 72 -10.74 0.50 7.85
N THR A 73 -9.97 0.90 6.83
CA THR A 73 -10.10 0.38 5.47
C THR A 73 -8.77 -0.15 4.94
N ILE A 74 -8.80 -1.31 4.29
CA ILE A 74 -7.66 -1.91 3.59
C ILE A 74 -7.93 -1.88 2.08
N HIS A 75 -6.96 -1.38 1.31
CA HIS A 75 -6.96 -1.45 -0.14
C HIS A 75 -5.74 -2.25 -0.63
N SER A 76 -5.99 -3.44 -1.19
CA SER A 76 -4.96 -4.23 -1.86
C SER A 76 -4.91 -3.86 -3.34
N ILE A 77 -3.77 -3.35 -3.79
CA ILE A 77 -3.58 -2.86 -5.16
C ILE A 77 -2.56 -3.76 -5.87
N GLY A 78 -2.95 -4.30 -7.02
CA GLY A 78 -2.07 -5.08 -7.88
C GLY A 78 -2.41 -4.95 -9.36
N GLY A 79 -1.64 -5.63 -10.20
CA GLY A 79 -1.81 -5.58 -11.66
C GLY A 79 -0.79 -4.69 -12.38
N PHE A 80 0.29 -4.31 -11.70
CA PHE A 80 1.46 -3.64 -12.25
C PHE A 80 2.37 -4.69 -12.94
N LYS A 81 1.87 -5.33 -14.00
CA LYS A 81 2.55 -6.48 -14.63
C LYS A 81 3.89 -6.11 -15.27
N ARG A 82 4.81 -7.08 -15.34
CA ARG A 82 5.95 -7.13 -16.27
C ARG A 82 5.52 -7.62 -17.66
#